data_AF-A0AAJ1XAG9-F1
#
_entry.id   AF-A0AAJ1XAG9-F1
#
_cell.length_a   1.000
_cell.length_b   1.000
_cell.length_c   1.000
_cell.angle_alpha   90.00
_cell.angle_beta   90.00
_cell.angle_gamma   90.00
#
_symmetry.space_group_name_H-M   'P 1'
#
loop_
_entity.id
_entity.type
_entity.pdbx_description
1 polymer ?
#
loop_
_entity_poly.entity_id
_entity_poly.type
_entity_poly.pdbx_seq_one_letter_code
_entity_poly.pdbx_strand_id
1 'polypeptide(L)'
;ISWQSAIKIFEDRIQGRFFNIIDAMLEDCKGDQSLSKAFSIMALNCLLIETFQQFYKGVRDTRGETEKAFKEFLVNSSYFNGAAGRFGDSFDEKLAQHFYKNVRCGILHQAQTKKKTALTFYTANLVDNFSKRGWVLYDVKLFTEALKMEYEEYLSRLRDEAEHEVRKNFCKKWSCILKDSE
;
A
#
# COMPACT_ATOMS: atom_id res chain seq x y z
N ILE A 1 -26.44 -11.32 0.03
CA ILE A 1 -25.12 -11.58 0.66
C ILE A 1 -25.14 -10.88 2.01
N SER A 2 -24.81 -11.55 3.11
CA SER A 2 -24.73 -10.89 4.42
C SER A 2 -23.49 -9.98 4.48
N TRP A 3 -23.48 -9.02 5.41
CA TRP A 3 -22.33 -8.12 5.57
C TRP A 3 -21.01 -8.88 5.83
N GLN A 4 -21.06 -9.88 6.71
CA GLN A 4 -19.91 -10.74 7.00
C GLN A 4 -19.45 -11.52 5.77
N SER A 5 -20.37 -12.05 4.96
CA SER A 5 -20.02 -12.73 3.71
C SER A 5 -19.36 -11.78 2.71
N ALA A 6 -19.81 -10.52 2.62
CA ALA A 6 -19.19 -9.52 1.74
C ALA A 6 -17.76 -9.19 2.17
N ILE A 7 -17.51 -9.02 3.48
CA ILE A 7 -16.17 -8.83 4.03
C ILE A 7 -15.29 -10.04 3.71
N LYS A 8 -15.79 -11.27 3.93
CA LYS A 8 -15.03 -12.48 3.66
C LYS A 8 -14.61 -12.60 2.18
N ILE A 9 -15.50 -12.28 1.24
CA ILE A 9 -15.17 -12.30 -0.19
C ILE A 9 -14.10 -11.26 -0.52
N PHE A 10 -14.18 -10.07 0.07
CA PHE A 10 -13.13 -9.05 -0.07
C PHE A 10 -11.81 -9.54 0.51
N GLU A 11 -11.83 -10.17 1.68
CA GLU A 11 -10.66 -10.69 2.35
C GLU A 11 -9.98 -11.81 1.55
N ASP A 12 -10.73 -12.81 1.12
CA ASP A 12 -10.26 -13.91 0.27
C ASP A 12 -9.62 -13.37 -1.02
N ARG A 13 -10.21 -12.31 -1.60
CA ARG A 13 -9.67 -11.66 -2.81
C ARG A 13 -8.32 -11.01 -2.55
N ILE A 14 -8.18 -10.22 -1.47
CA ILE A 14 -6.95 -9.47 -1.20
C ILE A 14 -5.84 -10.41 -0.70
N GLN A 15 -6.16 -11.30 0.24
CA GLN A 15 -5.21 -12.26 0.78
C GLN A 15 -4.72 -13.23 -0.30
N GLY A 16 -5.66 -13.91 -0.98
CA GLY A 16 -5.33 -14.98 -1.92
C GLY A 16 -4.60 -14.48 -3.17
N ARG A 17 -4.97 -13.31 -3.70
CA ARG A 17 -4.42 -12.81 -4.97
C ARG A 17 -3.18 -11.92 -4.81
N PHE A 18 -2.92 -11.41 -3.60
CA PHE A 18 -1.85 -10.43 -3.40
C PHE A 18 -1.00 -10.76 -2.17
N PHE A 19 -1.54 -10.68 -0.95
CA PHE A 19 -0.68 -10.77 0.25
C PHE A 19 0.00 -12.12 0.40
N ASN A 20 -0.68 -13.24 0.11
CA ASN A 20 -0.04 -14.56 0.15
C ASN A 20 1.13 -14.67 -0.84
N ILE A 21 1.02 -14.02 -2.01
CA ILE A 21 2.09 -14.00 -3.02
C ILE A 21 3.23 -13.11 -2.55
N ILE A 22 2.92 -11.94 -1.99
CA ILE A 22 3.91 -11.03 -1.40
C ILE A 22 4.69 -11.75 -0.28
N ASP A 23 4.01 -12.49 0.59
CA ASP A 23 4.63 -13.24 1.67
C ASP A 23 5.54 -14.35 1.17
N ALA A 24 5.11 -15.12 0.18
CA ALA A 24 5.96 -16.13 -0.45
C ALA A 24 7.23 -15.48 -1.05
N MET A 25 7.10 -14.34 -1.73
CA MET A 25 8.26 -13.62 -2.27
C MET A 25 9.18 -13.07 -1.19
N LEU A 26 8.64 -12.56 -0.08
CA LEU A 26 9.43 -12.08 1.05
C LEU A 26 10.15 -13.23 1.76
N GLU A 27 9.51 -14.38 1.92
CA GLU A 27 10.10 -15.58 2.51
C GLU A 27 11.30 -16.04 1.68
N ASP A 28 11.14 -16.12 0.36
CA ASP A 28 12.22 -16.51 -0.53
C ASP A 28 13.39 -15.50 -0.53
N CYS A 29 13.16 -14.25 -0.12
CA CYS A 29 14.22 -13.25 0.04
C CYS A 29 14.96 -13.37 1.38
N LYS A 30 14.49 -14.19 2.34
CA LYS A 30 15.22 -14.40 3.59
C LYS A 30 16.56 -15.09 3.32
N GLY A 31 17.64 -14.35 3.55
CA GLY A 31 19.00 -14.83 3.29
C GLY A 31 19.50 -14.57 1.87
N ASP A 32 18.64 -14.13 0.95
CA ASP A 32 19.02 -13.65 -0.38
C ASP A 32 19.15 -12.12 -0.38
N GLN A 33 20.39 -11.63 -0.45
CA GLN A 33 20.70 -10.20 -0.46
C GLN A 33 20.51 -9.53 -1.84
N SER A 34 20.12 -10.28 -2.87
CA SER A 34 20.10 -9.79 -4.25
C SER A 34 19.01 -8.76 -4.56
N LEU A 35 18.09 -8.49 -3.62
CA LEU A 35 16.90 -7.65 -3.82
C LEU A 35 16.04 -8.10 -5.03
N SER A 36 16.21 -9.34 -5.50
CA SER A 36 15.67 -9.84 -6.77
C SER A 36 14.15 -9.68 -6.90
N LYS A 37 13.41 -9.74 -5.78
CA LYS A 37 11.94 -9.62 -5.74
C LYS A 37 11.44 -8.28 -5.22
N ALA A 38 12.34 -7.38 -4.79
CA ALA A 38 11.99 -6.11 -4.16
C ALA A 38 11.07 -5.25 -5.04
N PHE A 39 11.35 -5.18 -6.34
CA PHE A 39 10.57 -4.41 -7.31
C PHE A 39 9.16 -4.98 -7.49
N SER A 40 9.05 -6.31 -7.61
CA SER A 40 7.77 -7.00 -7.78
C SER A 40 6.90 -6.84 -6.54
N ILE A 41 7.47 -7.06 -5.34
CA ILE A 41 6.76 -6.85 -4.07
C ILE A 41 6.28 -5.41 -3.95
N MET A 42 7.16 -4.44 -4.21
CA MET A 42 6.81 -3.02 -4.12
C MET A 42 5.77 -2.60 -5.16
N ALA A 43 5.79 -3.17 -6.36
CA ALA A 43 4.76 -2.93 -7.37
C ALA A 43 3.37 -3.40 -6.90
N LEU A 44 3.29 -4.57 -6.28
CA LEU A 44 2.04 -5.09 -5.72
C LEU A 44 1.54 -4.24 -4.53
N ASN A 45 2.45 -3.81 -3.65
CA ASN A 45 2.10 -2.87 -2.58
C ASN A 45 1.54 -1.56 -3.14
N CYS A 46 2.15 -1.00 -4.20
CA CYS A 46 1.63 0.21 -4.85
C CYS A 46 0.23 0.00 -5.46
N LEU A 47 -0.02 -1.16 -6.08
CA LEU A 47 -1.34 -1.51 -6.60
C LEU A 47 -2.38 -1.57 -5.48
N LEU A 48 -2.04 -2.20 -4.36
CA LEU A 48 -2.92 -2.35 -3.21
C LEU A 48 -3.21 -1.00 -2.53
N ILE A 49 -2.21 -0.12 -2.38
CA ILE A 49 -2.41 1.26 -1.85
C ILE A 49 -3.49 1.99 -2.65
N GLU A 50 -3.36 2.02 -3.98
CA GLU A 50 -4.33 2.73 -4.82
C GLU A 50 -5.72 2.07 -4.75
N THR A 51 -5.76 0.73 -4.67
CA THR A 51 -7.00 -0.03 -4.51
C THR A 51 -7.69 0.29 -3.18
N PHE A 52 -6.97 0.26 -2.07
CA PHE A 52 -7.53 0.56 -0.74
C PHE A 52 -7.97 2.01 -0.63
N GLN A 53 -7.23 2.96 -1.22
CA GLN A 53 -7.69 4.35 -1.26
C GLN A 53 -9.00 4.53 -2.02
N GLN A 54 -9.20 3.78 -3.11
CA GLN A 54 -10.48 3.79 -3.83
C GLN A 54 -11.62 3.21 -2.98
N PHE A 55 -11.32 2.21 -2.15
CA PHE A 55 -12.28 1.67 -1.17
C PHE A 55 -12.62 2.68 -0.08
N TYR A 56 -11.62 3.34 0.52
CA TYR A 56 -11.82 4.40 1.50
C TYR A 56 -12.70 5.54 0.96
N LYS A 57 -12.50 5.93 -0.30
CA LYS A 57 -13.26 6.98 -0.97
C LYS A 57 -14.59 6.53 -1.59
N GLY A 58 -14.77 5.23 -1.78
CA GLY A 58 -15.94 4.67 -2.47
C GLY A 58 -16.06 5.10 -3.93
N VAL A 59 -14.94 5.24 -4.64
CA VAL A 59 -14.88 5.70 -6.05
C VAL A 59 -14.52 4.57 -7.01
N ARG A 60 -14.99 4.65 -8.26
CA ARG A 60 -14.73 3.61 -9.27
C ARG A 60 -13.25 3.47 -9.60
N ASP A 61 -12.59 4.57 -9.91
CA ASP A 61 -11.15 4.66 -10.10
C ASP A 61 -10.65 6.04 -9.62
N THR A 62 -9.34 6.23 -9.67
CA THR A 62 -8.64 7.47 -9.30
C THR A 62 -8.12 8.21 -10.53
N ARG A 63 -8.69 7.98 -11.72
CA ARG A 63 -8.19 8.53 -12.97
C ARG A 63 -8.23 10.06 -12.94
N GLY A 64 -7.14 10.70 -13.33
CA GLY A 64 -6.97 12.15 -13.23
C GLY A 64 -6.55 12.66 -11.85
N GLU A 65 -6.68 11.85 -10.80
CA GLU A 65 -6.30 12.20 -9.41
C GLU A 65 -5.37 11.15 -8.75
N THR A 66 -4.79 10.21 -9.50
CA THR A 66 -3.99 9.10 -8.95
C THR A 66 -2.87 9.57 -8.03
N GLU A 67 -2.12 10.63 -8.39
CA GLU A 67 -1.07 11.18 -7.52
C GLU A 67 -1.65 11.67 -6.19
N LYS A 68 -2.76 12.42 -6.24
CA LYS A 68 -3.42 12.97 -5.04
C LYS A 68 -3.93 11.85 -4.14
N ALA A 69 -4.64 10.89 -4.71
CA ALA A 69 -5.19 9.76 -3.96
C ALA A 69 -4.08 8.91 -3.31
N PHE A 70 -3.02 8.60 -4.05
CA PHE A 70 -1.91 7.79 -3.54
C PHE A 70 -1.20 8.48 -2.36
N LYS A 71 -0.93 9.78 -2.49
CA LYS A 71 -0.30 10.55 -1.40
C LYS A 71 -1.20 10.65 -0.18
N GLU A 72 -2.47 10.91 -0.38
CA GLU A 72 -3.47 11.01 0.70
C GLU A 72 -3.51 9.73 1.54
N PHE A 73 -3.40 8.56 0.92
CA PHE A 73 -3.30 7.29 1.65
C PHE A 73 -2.06 7.25 2.55
N LEU A 74 -0.88 7.55 2.01
CA LEU A 74 0.39 7.51 2.75
C LEU A 74 0.44 8.54 3.90
N VAL A 75 -0.14 9.72 3.69
CA VAL A 75 -0.13 10.80 4.69
C VAL A 75 -1.18 10.57 5.78
N ASN A 76 -2.31 9.91 5.48
CA ASN A 76 -3.38 9.72 6.46
C ASN A 76 -3.30 8.40 7.24
N SER A 77 -2.66 7.37 6.68
CA SER A 77 -2.46 6.11 7.40
C SER A 77 -1.49 6.30 8.57
N SER A 78 -1.92 5.94 9.78
CA SER A 78 -1.09 6.00 10.99
C SER A 78 0.17 5.12 10.92
N TYR A 79 0.15 4.11 10.05
CA TYR A 79 1.26 3.17 9.86
C TYR A 79 2.31 3.70 8.88
N PHE A 80 1.97 4.68 8.03
CA PHE A 80 2.91 5.32 7.11
C PHE A 80 3.34 6.70 7.59
N ASN A 81 2.44 7.47 8.20
CA ASN A 81 2.75 8.83 8.69
C ASN A 81 3.42 8.85 10.07
N GLY A 82 3.91 7.71 10.57
CA GLY A 82 4.64 7.60 11.82
C GLY A 82 3.81 7.81 13.10
N ALA A 83 2.51 8.13 13.02
CA ALA A 83 1.68 8.34 14.21
C ALA A 83 1.55 7.09 15.09
N ALA A 84 1.62 5.89 14.50
CA ALA A 84 1.67 4.63 15.25
C ALA A 84 3.03 4.35 15.91
N GLY A 85 4.07 5.15 15.64
CA GLY A 85 5.41 5.03 16.22
C GLY A 85 6.20 3.76 15.88
N ARG A 86 5.65 2.88 15.02
CA ARG A 86 6.18 1.53 14.80
C ARG A 86 7.26 1.46 13.71
N PHE A 87 7.24 2.36 12.73
CA PHE A 87 8.06 2.26 11.51
C PHE A 87 9.03 3.42 11.28
N GLY A 88 9.29 4.21 12.34
CA GLY A 88 10.19 5.36 12.29
C GLY A 88 9.59 6.59 11.61
N ASP A 89 10.42 7.32 10.86
CA ASP A 89 10.05 8.61 10.26
C ASP A 89 8.84 8.53 9.34
N SER A 90 8.00 9.56 9.46
CA SER A 90 6.70 9.71 8.82
C SER A 90 6.76 10.03 7.34
N PHE A 91 5.84 9.47 6.56
CA PHE A 91 5.45 10.08 5.29
C PHE A 91 4.74 11.42 5.52
N ASP A 92 5.44 12.50 5.19
CA ASP A 92 4.81 13.78 4.91
C ASP A 92 4.41 13.88 3.42
N GLU A 93 3.75 14.97 3.05
CA GLU A 93 3.31 15.23 1.68
C GLU A 93 4.48 15.21 0.66
N LYS A 94 5.67 15.68 1.07
CA LYS A 94 6.85 15.73 0.19
C LYS A 94 7.38 14.33 -0.05
N LEU A 95 7.48 13.51 0.98
CA LEU A 95 7.98 12.15 0.90
C LEU A 95 6.99 11.22 0.18
N ALA A 96 5.69 11.43 0.39
CA ALA A 96 4.64 10.75 -0.35
C ALA A 96 4.71 11.07 -1.84
N GLN A 97 4.89 12.36 -2.20
CA GLN A 97 5.11 12.75 -3.59
C GLN A 97 6.40 12.16 -4.17
N HIS A 98 7.49 12.16 -3.39
CA HIS A 98 8.77 11.59 -3.79
C HIS A 98 8.62 10.10 -4.11
N PHE A 99 8.03 9.33 -3.21
CA PHE A 99 7.75 7.91 -3.41
C PHE A 99 6.86 7.67 -4.63
N TYR A 100 5.77 8.42 -4.77
CA TYR A 100 4.86 8.27 -5.91
C TYR A 100 5.60 8.45 -7.25
N LYS A 101 6.39 9.52 -7.39
CA LYS A 101 7.08 9.83 -8.65
C LYS A 101 8.28 8.91 -8.93
N ASN A 102 9.05 8.60 -7.90
CA ASN A 102 10.36 7.96 -8.06
C ASN A 102 10.37 6.45 -7.79
N VAL A 103 9.39 5.93 -7.04
CA VAL A 103 9.19 4.50 -6.82
C VAL A 103 7.99 4.02 -7.62
N ARG A 104 6.75 4.39 -7.27
CA ARG A 104 5.54 3.85 -7.92
C ARG A 104 5.54 4.06 -9.43
N CYS A 105 5.63 5.32 -9.90
CA CYS A 105 5.68 5.63 -11.34
C CYS A 105 6.98 5.15 -12.01
N GLY A 106 8.06 5.02 -11.26
CA GLY A 106 9.31 4.48 -11.78
C GLY A 106 9.17 3.00 -12.12
N ILE A 107 8.75 2.20 -11.14
CA ILE A 107 8.58 0.76 -11.26
C ILE A 107 7.52 0.44 -12.32
N LEU A 108 6.33 1.03 -12.22
CA LEU A 108 5.19 0.65 -13.08
C LEU A 108 5.33 1.08 -14.54
N HIS A 109 6.10 2.12 -14.84
CA HIS A 109 6.24 2.61 -16.23
C HIS A 109 7.60 2.34 -16.84
N GLN A 110 8.64 2.08 -16.02
CA GLN A 110 10.03 2.04 -16.49
C GLN A 110 10.85 0.92 -15.82
N ALA A 111 10.25 0.07 -14.99
CA ALA A 111 10.94 -1.01 -14.26
C ALA A 111 12.20 -0.56 -13.48
N GLN A 112 12.24 0.70 -13.02
CA GLN A 112 13.37 1.27 -12.28
C GLN A 112 12.91 2.26 -11.19
N THR A 113 13.72 2.46 -10.15
CA THR A 113 13.58 3.64 -9.28
C THR A 113 14.25 4.86 -9.93
N LYS A 114 13.87 6.08 -9.52
CA LYS A 114 14.39 7.33 -10.11
C LYS A 114 15.08 8.22 -9.06
N LYS A 115 15.83 9.22 -9.52
CA LYS A 115 16.38 10.33 -8.69
C LYS A 115 17.10 9.86 -7.41
N LYS A 116 18.07 8.95 -7.54
CA LYS A 116 18.84 8.40 -6.40
C LYS A 116 17.93 7.78 -5.32
N THR A 117 16.91 7.06 -5.75
CA THR A 117 16.04 6.26 -4.88
C THR A 117 16.42 4.80 -5.02
N ALA A 118 16.42 4.04 -3.92
CA ALA A 118 16.59 2.60 -3.97
C ALA A 118 15.63 1.89 -3.00
N LEU A 119 15.37 0.62 -3.30
CA LEU A 119 14.67 -0.30 -2.41
C LEU A 119 15.70 -1.07 -1.58
N THR A 120 15.32 -1.49 -0.39
CA THR A 120 16.15 -2.27 0.53
C THR A 120 15.28 -3.17 1.41
N PHE A 121 15.89 -4.11 2.12
CA PHE A 121 15.27 -4.89 3.21
C PHE A 121 15.98 -4.67 4.56
N TYR A 122 16.91 -3.72 4.62
CA TYR A 122 17.92 -3.64 5.67
C TYR A 122 17.98 -2.26 6.33
N THR A 123 16.84 -1.60 6.47
CA THR A 123 16.74 -0.32 7.18
C THR A 123 15.95 -0.47 8.48
N ALA A 124 16.28 0.34 9.47
CA ALA A 124 15.58 0.34 10.76
C ALA A 124 14.16 0.93 10.66
N ASN A 125 13.95 1.81 9.70
CA ASN A 125 12.72 2.56 9.47
C ASN A 125 12.21 2.32 8.05
N LEU A 126 10.94 2.65 7.82
CA LEU A 126 10.30 2.54 6.51
C LEU A 126 11.07 3.35 5.44
N VAL A 127 11.57 4.52 5.86
CA VAL A 127 12.38 5.41 5.02
C VAL A 127 13.71 5.69 5.69
N ASP A 128 14.78 5.66 4.91
CA ASP A 128 16.09 6.13 5.30
C ASP A 128 16.63 7.11 4.25
N ASN A 129 16.69 8.38 4.63
CA ASN A 129 17.25 9.47 3.82
C ASN A 129 18.49 10.10 4.49
N PHE A 130 19.03 9.47 5.54
CA PHE A 130 20.14 9.98 6.33
C PHE A 130 21.42 9.16 6.14
N SER A 131 21.32 7.82 6.09
CA SER A 131 22.50 6.94 6.11
C SER A 131 23.37 7.08 4.85
N LYS A 132 22.73 7.32 3.70
CA LYS A 132 23.40 7.43 2.40
C LYS A 132 23.15 8.80 1.80
N ARG A 133 24.15 9.67 1.88
CA ARG A 133 24.04 11.06 1.45
C ARG A 133 23.48 11.20 0.03
N GLY A 134 22.36 11.90 -0.08
CA GLY A 134 21.69 12.19 -1.36
C GLY A 134 20.93 11.01 -1.96
N TRP A 135 20.75 9.92 -1.22
CA TRP A 135 19.86 8.82 -1.55
C TRP A 135 18.65 8.78 -0.62
N VAL A 136 17.54 8.27 -1.12
CA VAL A 136 16.38 7.89 -0.30
C VAL A 136 16.15 6.40 -0.48
N LEU A 137 16.19 5.67 0.63
CA LEU A 137 15.98 4.23 0.68
C LEU A 137 14.59 3.95 1.25
N TYR A 138 13.87 3.01 0.63
CA TYR A 138 12.57 2.53 1.13
C TYR A 138 12.67 1.05 1.47
N ASP A 139 12.33 0.70 2.70
CA ASP A 139 12.33 -0.70 3.14
C ASP A 139 11.11 -1.44 2.62
N VAL A 140 11.32 -2.45 1.78
CA VAL A 140 10.22 -3.18 1.16
C VAL A 140 9.48 -4.03 2.19
N LYS A 141 10.18 -4.58 3.18
CA LYS A 141 9.57 -5.42 4.21
C LYS A 141 8.72 -4.57 5.14
N LEU A 142 9.30 -3.50 5.71
CA LEU A 142 8.55 -2.62 6.62
C LEU A 142 7.39 -1.91 5.92
N PHE A 143 7.56 -1.53 4.64
CA PHE A 143 6.47 -0.96 3.84
C PHE A 143 5.32 -1.97 3.66
N THR A 144 5.65 -3.24 3.40
CA THR A 144 4.65 -4.32 3.30
C THR A 144 3.92 -4.52 4.62
N GLU A 145 4.65 -4.54 5.74
CA GLU A 145 4.07 -4.67 7.08
C GLU A 145 3.14 -3.50 7.42
N ALA A 146 3.55 -2.27 7.11
CA ALA A 146 2.70 -1.08 7.29
C ALA A 146 1.40 -1.19 6.46
N LEU A 147 1.47 -1.66 5.23
CA LEU A 147 0.29 -1.85 4.37
C LEU A 147 -0.65 -2.94 4.91
N LYS A 148 -0.11 -4.04 5.45
CA LYS A 148 -0.90 -5.08 6.09
C LYS A 148 -1.61 -4.58 7.34
N MET A 149 -0.93 -3.80 8.17
CA MET A 149 -1.54 -3.18 9.34
C MET A 149 -2.68 -2.24 8.96
N GLU A 150 -2.50 -1.42 7.92
CA GLU A 150 -3.56 -0.55 7.39
C GLU A 150 -4.74 -1.35 6.82
N TYR A 151 -4.47 -2.50 6.18
CA TYR A 151 -5.50 -3.38 5.69
C TYR A 151 -6.32 -4.02 6.83
N GLU A 152 -5.66 -4.50 7.90
CA GLU A 152 -6.36 -5.05 9.07
C GLU A 152 -7.18 -3.98 9.79
N GLU A 153 -6.66 -2.74 9.88
CA GLU A 153 -7.42 -1.60 10.39
C GLU A 153 -8.67 -1.35 9.54
N TYR A 154 -8.54 -1.35 8.21
CA TYR A 154 -9.67 -1.21 7.31
C TYR A 154 -10.72 -2.32 7.51
N LEU A 155 -10.31 -3.58 7.67
CA LEU A 155 -11.21 -4.69 7.96
C LEU A 155 -11.91 -4.52 9.32
N SER A 156 -11.19 -4.06 10.34
CA SER A 156 -11.75 -3.75 11.66
C SER A 156 -12.85 -2.70 11.55
N ARG A 157 -12.58 -1.60 10.84
CA ARG A 157 -13.55 -0.53 10.58
C ARG A 157 -14.75 -1.01 9.76
N LEU A 158 -14.56 -1.92 8.81
CA LEU A 158 -15.69 -2.51 8.10
C LEU A 158 -16.58 -3.39 8.98
N ARG A 159 -16.01 -4.04 10.00
CA ARG A 159 -16.75 -4.89 10.95
C ARG A 159 -17.51 -4.07 12.00
N ASP A 160 -17.06 -2.85 12.28
CA ASP A 160 -17.77 -1.91 13.16
C ASP A 160 -19.03 -1.34 12.49
N GLU A 161 -20.18 -1.51 13.13
CA GLU A 161 -21.44 -1.01 12.61
C GLU A 161 -21.55 0.52 12.65
N ALA A 162 -20.81 1.17 13.55
CA ALA A 162 -20.78 2.63 13.71
C ALA A 162 -20.00 3.35 12.60
N GLU A 163 -19.13 2.64 11.87
CA GLU A 163 -18.33 3.19 10.76
C GLU A 163 -19.16 3.32 9.46
N HIS A 164 -20.28 4.04 9.54
CA HIS A 164 -21.29 4.13 8.47
C HIS A 164 -20.72 4.59 7.12
N GLU A 165 -19.85 5.60 7.10
CA GLU A 165 -19.31 6.14 5.84
C GLU A 165 -18.31 5.17 5.19
N VAL A 166 -17.50 4.45 5.99
CA VAL A 166 -16.58 3.42 5.48
C VAL A 166 -17.36 2.29 4.82
N ARG A 167 -18.40 1.79 5.50
CA ARG A 167 -19.26 0.73 4.97
C ARG A 167 -19.97 1.14 3.68
N LYS A 168 -20.49 2.37 3.64
CA LYS A 168 -21.11 2.96 2.45
C LYS A 168 -20.12 3.09 1.29
N ASN A 169 -18.90 3.54 1.56
CA ASN A 169 -17.86 3.66 0.53
C ASN A 169 -17.39 2.31 0.01
N PHE A 170 -17.26 1.31 0.89
CA PHE A 170 -17.05 -0.07 0.48
C PHE A 170 -18.13 -0.55 -0.49
N CYS A 171 -19.42 -0.37 -0.16
CA CYS A 171 -20.52 -0.75 -1.05
C CYS A 171 -20.41 -0.07 -2.41
N LYS A 172 -20.20 1.26 -2.47
CA LYS A 172 -20.06 2.00 -3.73
C LYS A 172 -18.93 1.45 -4.60
N LYS A 173 -17.73 1.26 -4.03
CA LYS A 173 -16.58 0.73 -4.75
C LYS A 173 -16.83 -0.71 -5.20
N TRP A 174 -17.39 -1.54 -4.32
CA TRP A 174 -17.68 -2.94 -4.61
C TRP A 174 -18.69 -3.08 -5.75
N SER A 175 -19.75 -2.27 -5.75
CA SER A 175 -20.72 -2.23 -6.85
C SER A 175 -20.10 -1.86 -8.18
N CYS A 176 -19.11 -0.96 -8.20
CA CYS A 176 -18.38 -0.63 -9.43
C CYS A 176 -17.57 -1.82 -9.96
N ILE A 177 -16.91 -2.57 -9.08
CA ILE A 177 -16.16 -3.78 -9.45
C ILE A 177 -17.08 -4.86 -10.05
N LEU A 178 -18.26 -5.07 -9.46
CA LEU A 178 -19.21 -6.05 -9.96
C LEU A 178 -19.72 -5.70 -11.35
N LYS A 179 -20.08 -4.42 -11.58
CA LYS A 179 -20.53 -3.93 -12.90
C LYS A 179 -19.47 -4.05 -13.99
N ASP A 180 -18.19 -4.03 -13.62
CA ASP A 180 -17.09 -4.17 -14.58
C ASP A 180 -16.80 -5.63 -14.96
N SER A 181 -17.46 -6.58 -14.27
CA SER A 181 -17.33 -8.02 -14.52
C SER A 181 -18.52 -8.60 -15.31
N GLU A 182 -19.50 -7.76 -15.64
CA GLU A 182 -20.67 -8.05 -16.49
C GLU A 182 -20.38 -7.63 -17.95
#